data_AF-A0A357GTX2-F1
#
_entry.id   AF-A0A357GTX2-F1
#
_cell.length_a   1.000
_cell.length_b   1.000
_cell.length_c   1.000
_cell.angle_alpha   90.00
_cell.angle_beta   90.00
_cell.angle_gamma   90.00
#
_symmetry.space_group_name_H-M   'P 1'
#
loop_
_entity.id
_entity.type
_entity.pdbx_description
1 polymer ?
#
loop_
_entity_poly.entity_id
_entity_poly.type
_entity_poly.pdbx_seq_one_letter_code
_entity_poly.pdbx_strand_id
1 'polypeptide(L)'
;MNTKENLKQLIIEWMEFRLPKDILARQFDERLLAGKKILAIIGPRRSGKTYYCFQIIRDFLKDIPKENILYINFEDERLYPLAGDELTLLLDSYLELITPKKNKKIYFFLDEVQNIQFWSKWARRMNEKHPEIKLILTGSSSRLLSREIATELRGRSLSFLVYPFSFKEFLNFKNIQVDLKTILYGKKRSQIKRAFNDFLKQGGFPEVLSEPMHQRVLQDYYNTMFYNDIVERYDVKSVALLEDFLKMEINNFSAMASISKMEKVLASMGRRASKTTLSKYLSYAKSVFLLFELSVYDYKLKEQMRHLKKIYAIDTGLLNAIRFSFSDDYGRLLENLVFLEFLKASKTIFYFRGTLECDFLLKEGKKIVSAFQVTKSLKNYDTRQREIKGLLEALGKYNLREGVILTEDEYEELEEAGKKITVMPVWYWALKLK
;
A
#
# COMPACT_ATOMS: atom_id res chain seq x y z
N MET A 1 1.26 25.07 30.68
CA MET A 1 0.46 24.90 29.45
C MET A 1 -0.79 24.13 29.84
N ASN A 2 -1.99 24.60 29.50
CA ASN A 2 -3.22 23.91 29.92
C ASN A 2 -3.69 22.98 28.79
N THR A 3 -3.21 21.73 28.82
CA THR A 3 -3.53 20.68 27.85
C THR A 3 -5.04 20.56 27.59
N LYS A 4 -5.85 20.68 28.65
CA LYS A 4 -7.31 20.58 28.56
C LYS A 4 -7.92 21.69 27.70
N GLU A 5 -7.46 22.93 27.88
CA GLU A 5 -7.94 24.08 27.10
C GLU A 5 -7.50 23.99 25.64
N ASN A 6 -6.28 23.54 25.38
CA ASN A 6 -5.82 23.30 24.00
C ASN A 6 -6.68 22.23 23.30
N LEU A 7 -7.01 21.13 23.99
CA LEU A 7 -7.93 20.12 23.46
C LEU A 7 -9.32 20.68 23.19
N LYS A 8 -9.87 21.49 24.11
CA LYS A 8 -11.16 22.15 23.93
C LYS A 8 -11.17 23.04 22.70
N GLN A 9 -10.11 23.84 22.51
CA GLN A 9 -9.96 24.67 21.32
C GLN A 9 -9.96 23.82 20.04
N LEU A 10 -9.19 22.74 19.99
CA LEU A 10 -9.16 21.81 18.85
C LEU A 10 -10.53 21.18 18.56
N ILE A 11 -11.28 20.83 19.61
CA ILE A 11 -12.63 20.27 19.48
C ILE A 11 -13.59 21.30 18.86
N ILE A 12 -13.53 22.57 19.29
CA ILE A 12 -14.37 23.63 18.71
C ILE A 12 -13.96 23.91 17.26
N GLU A 13 -12.66 24.02 16.97
CA GLU A 13 -12.15 24.20 15.60
C GLU A 13 -12.60 23.06 14.69
N TRP A 14 -12.61 21.81 15.18
CA TRP A 14 -13.19 20.69 14.46
C TRP A 14 -14.69 20.88 14.17
N MET A 15 -15.47 21.35 15.13
CA MET A 15 -16.91 21.61 14.94
C MET A 15 -17.17 22.70 13.90
N GLU A 16 -16.26 23.66 13.74
CA GLU A 16 -16.32 24.70 12.70
C GLU A 16 -15.73 24.24 11.35
N PHE A 17 -14.83 23.26 11.38
CA PHE A 17 -14.09 22.79 10.21
C PHE A 17 -15.01 22.28 9.09
N ARG A 18 -14.72 22.72 7.87
CA ARG A 18 -15.38 22.23 6.65
C ARG A 18 -14.43 21.29 5.93
N LEU A 19 -14.90 20.08 5.64
CA LEU A 19 -14.13 19.09 4.89
C LEU A 19 -13.70 19.66 3.52
N PRO A 20 -12.49 19.31 3.04
CA PRO A 20 -12.04 19.67 1.69
C PRO A 20 -13.04 19.23 0.62
N LYS A 21 -13.23 20.04 -0.43
CA LYS A 21 -14.21 19.75 -1.50
C LYS A 21 -13.70 18.70 -2.50
N ASP A 22 -12.39 18.56 -2.58
CA ASP A 22 -11.62 17.74 -3.52
C ASP A 22 -11.30 16.33 -2.97
N ILE A 23 -12.02 15.87 -1.94
CA ILE A 23 -11.86 14.51 -1.43
C ILE A 23 -12.26 13.50 -2.51
N LEU A 24 -11.26 12.85 -3.09
CA LEU A 24 -11.47 11.75 -4.02
C LEU A 24 -12.02 10.53 -3.32
N ALA A 25 -13.09 9.96 -3.89
CA ALA A 25 -13.63 8.70 -3.42
C ALA A 25 -12.66 7.55 -3.76
N ARG A 26 -12.09 6.98 -2.70
CA ARG A 26 -11.28 5.76 -2.70
C ARG A 26 -12.14 4.56 -2.34
N GLN A 27 -11.70 3.37 -2.73
CA GLN A 27 -12.42 2.15 -2.33
C GLN A 27 -12.34 1.98 -0.81
N PHE A 28 -13.50 1.74 -0.19
CA PHE A 28 -13.62 1.51 1.24
C PHE A 28 -14.54 0.32 1.50
N ASP A 29 -14.07 -0.58 2.35
CA ASP A 29 -14.88 -1.67 2.85
C ASP A 29 -15.53 -1.24 4.17
N GLU A 30 -16.80 -0.86 4.12
CA GLU A 30 -17.59 -0.44 5.28
C GLU A 30 -17.61 -1.52 6.38
N ARG A 31 -17.40 -2.79 6.05
CA ARG A 31 -17.32 -3.89 7.02
C ARG A 31 -16.16 -3.71 8.01
N LEU A 32 -15.14 -2.92 7.67
CA LEU A 32 -14.04 -2.56 8.58
C LEU A 32 -14.51 -1.71 9.78
N LEU A 33 -15.62 -0.99 9.61
CA LEU A 33 -16.23 -0.20 10.67
C LEU A 33 -17.17 -1.03 11.55
N ALA A 34 -17.61 -2.19 11.06
CA ALA A 34 -18.47 -3.08 11.82
C ALA A 34 -17.80 -3.57 13.11
N GLY A 35 -18.62 -3.87 14.11
CA GLY A 35 -18.18 -4.44 15.39
C GLY A 35 -17.41 -3.47 16.30
N LYS A 36 -16.73 -4.07 17.28
CA LYS A 36 -16.05 -3.39 18.40
C LYS A 36 -14.54 -3.24 18.23
N LYS A 37 -13.96 -3.65 17.10
CA LYS A 37 -12.52 -3.51 16.88
C LYS A 37 -12.16 -2.08 16.50
N ILE A 38 -11.01 -1.60 16.95
CA ILE A 38 -10.41 -0.34 16.52
C ILE A 38 -10.03 -0.46 15.04
N LEU A 39 -10.35 0.54 14.22
CA LEU A 39 -9.85 0.59 12.85
C LEU A 39 -8.53 1.37 12.84
N ALA A 40 -7.43 0.73 12.42
CA ALA A 40 -6.13 1.37 12.26
C ALA A 40 -5.83 1.56 10.77
N ILE A 41 -5.83 2.81 10.31
CA ILE A 41 -5.51 3.21 8.95
C ILE A 41 -4.00 3.45 8.87
N ILE A 42 -3.31 2.58 8.14
CA ILE A 42 -1.85 2.56 8.02
C ILE A 42 -1.43 2.78 6.58
N GLY A 43 -0.17 3.15 6.36
CA GLY A 43 0.39 3.27 5.03
C GLY A 43 1.62 4.15 4.99
N PRO A 44 2.30 4.22 3.82
CA PRO A 44 3.44 5.10 3.66
C PRO A 44 3.02 6.55 3.86
N ARG A 45 3.99 7.41 4.20
CA ARG A 45 3.77 8.86 4.22
C ARG A 45 3.19 9.33 2.88
N ARG A 46 2.31 10.33 2.93
CA ARG A 46 1.72 10.98 1.75
C ARG A 46 0.88 10.05 0.84
N SER A 47 0.47 8.87 1.34
CA SER A 47 -0.51 7.98 0.67
C SER A 47 -1.96 8.48 0.72
N GLY A 48 -2.25 9.56 1.45
CA GLY A 48 -3.60 10.11 1.61
C GLY A 48 -4.41 9.53 2.77
N LYS A 49 -3.77 9.07 3.86
CA LYS A 49 -4.45 8.54 5.07
C LYS A 49 -5.44 9.55 5.68
N THR A 50 -5.02 10.79 5.88
CA THR A 50 -5.87 11.88 6.40
C THR A 50 -7.08 12.13 5.49
N TYR A 51 -6.85 12.22 4.17
CA TYR A 51 -7.94 12.36 3.19
C TYR A 51 -8.87 11.14 3.16
N TYR A 52 -8.35 9.94 3.44
CA TYR A 52 -9.17 8.74 3.62
C TYR A 52 -10.07 8.84 4.86
N CYS A 53 -9.56 9.37 5.99
CA CYS A 53 -10.41 9.70 7.14
C CYS A 53 -11.49 10.72 6.78
N PHE A 54 -11.13 11.79 6.07
CA PHE A 54 -12.10 12.80 5.62
C PHE A 54 -13.16 12.23 4.69
N GLN A 55 -12.80 11.26 3.83
CA GLN A 55 -13.78 10.55 3.03
C GLN A 55 -14.80 9.81 3.90
N ILE A 56 -14.33 9.03 4.87
CA ILE A 56 -15.22 8.27 5.77
C ILE A 56 -16.12 9.22 6.56
N ILE A 57 -15.57 10.31 7.08
CA ILE A 57 -16.33 11.35 7.79
C ILE A 57 -17.39 11.96 6.87
N ARG A 58 -17.03 12.33 5.63
CA ARG A 58 -17.99 12.89 4.66
C ARG A 58 -19.16 11.94 4.44
N ASP A 59 -18.89 10.65 4.32
CA ASP A 59 -19.93 9.65 4.13
C ASP A 59 -20.78 9.47 5.41
N PHE A 60 -20.16 9.52 6.60
CA PHE A 60 -20.89 9.50 7.87
C PHE A 60 -21.79 10.71 8.10
N LEU A 61 -21.36 11.91 7.70
CA LEU A 61 -22.14 13.14 7.88
C LEU A 61 -23.48 13.14 7.12
N LYS A 62 -23.74 12.14 6.25
CA LYS A 62 -25.05 11.90 5.64
C LYS A 62 -26.10 11.42 6.65
N ASP A 63 -25.68 10.63 7.65
CA ASP A 63 -26.58 9.91 8.56
C ASP A 63 -26.23 10.06 10.05
N ILE A 64 -25.04 10.58 10.35
CA ILE A 64 -24.47 10.76 11.68
C ILE A 64 -24.25 12.27 11.93
N PRO A 65 -24.82 12.82 13.01
CA PRO A 65 -24.60 14.22 13.38
C PRO A 65 -23.11 14.53 13.59
N LYS A 66 -22.69 15.74 13.25
CA LYS A 66 -21.28 16.15 13.42
C LYS A 66 -20.85 16.08 14.88
N GLU A 67 -21.76 16.34 15.81
CA GLU A 67 -21.55 16.22 17.26
C GLU A 67 -21.18 14.79 17.69
N ASN A 68 -21.50 13.77 16.90
CA ASN A 68 -21.14 12.37 17.16
C ASN A 68 -19.80 11.97 16.51
N ILE A 69 -19.13 12.87 15.82
CA ILE A 69 -17.85 12.63 15.16
C ILE A 69 -16.84 13.61 15.73
N LEU A 70 -15.71 13.09 16.19
CA LEU A 70 -14.56 13.89 16.61
C LEU A 70 -13.39 13.57 15.70
N TYR A 71 -12.72 14.60 15.19
CA TYR A 71 -11.45 14.47 14.49
C TYR A 71 -10.39 15.32 15.20
N ILE A 72 -9.23 14.74 15.49
CA ILE A 72 -8.08 15.44 16.04
C ILE A 72 -6.82 14.96 15.33
N ASN A 73 -5.97 15.91 14.94
CA ASN A 73 -4.62 15.63 14.45
C ASN A 73 -3.59 15.90 15.56
N PHE A 74 -2.84 14.87 15.95
CA PHE A 74 -1.82 14.98 16.99
C PHE A 74 -0.46 15.53 16.50
N GLU A 75 -0.37 16.02 15.27
CA GLU A 75 0.74 16.86 14.82
C GLU A 75 0.59 18.35 15.19
N ASP A 76 -0.56 18.77 15.74
CA ASP A 76 -0.80 20.16 16.13
C ASP A 76 0.19 20.64 17.20
N GLU A 77 0.90 21.74 16.92
CA GLU A 77 1.97 22.28 17.74
C GLU A 77 1.51 22.71 19.13
N ARG A 78 0.22 23.05 19.31
CA ARG A 78 -0.33 23.49 20.61
C ARG A 78 -0.40 22.35 21.61
N LEU A 79 -0.34 21.10 21.16
CA LEU A 79 -0.28 19.96 22.06
C LEU A 79 1.16 19.69 22.55
N TYR A 80 2.17 20.31 21.95
CA TYR A 80 3.56 20.07 22.36
C TYR A 80 3.98 20.90 23.58
N PRO A 81 4.81 20.34 24.49
CA PRO A 81 5.31 18.95 24.48
C PRO A 81 4.23 17.96 24.94
N LEU A 82 4.10 16.85 24.21
CA LEU A 82 3.15 15.79 24.53
C LEU A 82 3.60 15.02 25.78
N ALA A 83 2.85 15.14 26.88
CA ALA A 83 3.15 14.52 28.17
C ALA A 83 2.39 13.20 28.40
N GLY A 84 1.42 12.88 27.53
CA GLY A 84 0.61 11.65 27.56
C GLY A 84 -0.70 11.78 28.33
N ASP A 85 -0.96 12.91 28.98
CA ASP A 85 -2.23 13.22 29.64
C ASP A 85 -3.31 13.70 28.66
N GLU A 86 -2.93 14.14 27.46
CA GLU A 86 -3.83 14.69 26.42
C GLU A 86 -4.98 13.73 26.12
N LEU A 87 -4.64 12.46 25.82
CA LEU A 87 -5.64 11.45 25.52
C LEU A 87 -6.52 11.15 26.74
N THR A 88 -5.96 11.21 27.94
CA THR A 88 -6.75 10.96 29.16
C THR A 88 -7.82 12.02 29.37
N LEU A 89 -7.51 13.27 29.07
CA LEU A 89 -8.44 14.41 29.15
C LEU A 89 -9.38 14.52 27.95
N LEU A 90 -9.06 13.87 26.82
CA LEU A 90 -9.78 14.00 25.56
C LEU A 90 -11.29 13.75 25.68
N LEU A 91 -11.68 12.63 26.30
CA LEU A 91 -13.09 12.27 26.42
C LEU A 91 -13.85 13.30 27.27
N ASP A 92 -13.28 13.70 28.40
CA ASP A 92 -13.90 14.66 29.32
C ASP A 92 -14.02 16.04 28.65
N SER A 93 -12.96 16.51 27.96
CA SER A 93 -12.98 17.76 27.19
C SER A 93 -14.05 17.73 26.09
N TYR A 94 -14.21 16.61 25.40
CA TYR A 94 -15.23 16.44 24.37
C TYR A 94 -16.64 16.47 24.97
N LEU A 95 -16.90 15.75 26.06
CA LEU A 95 -18.22 15.68 26.69
C LEU A 95 -18.60 16.97 27.45
N GLU A 96 -17.64 17.79 27.87
CA GLU A 96 -17.89 19.11 28.45
C GLU A 96 -18.41 20.12 27.42
N LEU A 97 -17.97 20.01 26.16
CA LEU A 97 -18.31 20.94 25.09
C LEU A 97 -19.46 20.45 24.21
N ILE A 98 -19.51 19.14 23.96
CA ILE A 98 -20.37 18.53 22.96
C ILE A 98 -21.31 17.56 23.65
N THR A 99 -22.58 17.61 23.27
CA THR A 99 -23.59 16.63 23.69
C THR A 99 -23.96 15.73 22.50
N PRO A 100 -23.34 14.54 22.36
CA PRO A 100 -23.62 13.64 21.25
C PRO A 100 -25.06 13.13 21.31
N LYS A 101 -25.67 12.84 20.15
CA LYS A 101 -27.01 12.26 20.11
C LYS A 101 -26.96 10.81 20.63
N LYS A 102 -27.71 10.53 21.70
CA LYS A 102 -27.71 9.26 22.45
C LYS A 102 -28.02 8.02 21.59
N ASN A 103 -28.81 8.16 20.53
CA ASN A 103 -29.21 7.03 19.66
C ASN A 103 -28.25 6.78 18.49
N LYS A 104 -27.11 7.46 18.45
CA LYS A 104 -26.10 7.32 17.40
C LYS A 104 -24.76 6.97 18.03
N LYS A 105 -24.00 6.14 17.34
CA LYS A 105 -22.63 5.77 17.74
C LYS A 105 -21.73 7.01 17.69
N ILE A 106 -20.71 7.06 18.53
CA ILE A 106 -19.69 8.11 18.54
C ILE A 106 -18.46 7.60 17.79
N TYR A 107 -17.82 8.45 16.98
CA TYR A 107 -16.65 8.10 16.18
C TYR A 107 -15.50 9.05 16.46
N PHE A 108 -14.39 8.53 16.94
CA PHE A 108 -13.17 9.31 17.16
C PHE A 108 -12.15 8.96 16.07
N PHE A 109 -11.89 9.93 15.20
CA PHE A 109 -10.82 9.91 14.21
C PHE A 109 -9.60 10.61 14.80
N LEU A 110 -8.57 9.83 15.09
CA LEU A 110 -7.35 10.30 15.72
C LEU A 110 -6.20 10.13 14.74
N ASP A 111 -5.72 11.24 14.19
CA ASP A 111 -4.67 11.27 13.17
C ASP A 111 -3.28 11.32 13.85
N GLU A 112 -2.33 10.54 13.31
CA GLU A 112 -0.93 10.47 13.73
C GLU A 112 -0.73 10.16 15.25
N VAL A 113 -1.47 9.16 15.76
CA VAL A 113 -1.51 8.81 17.20
C VAL A 113 -0.17 8.41 17.81
N GLN A 114 0.81 8.01 16.99
CA GLN A 114 2.17 7.69 17.44
C GLN A 114 2.88 8.83 18.14
N ASN A 115 2.46 10.07 17.90
CA ASN A 115 3.10 11.24 18.48
C ASN A 115 2.81 11.31 19.98
N ILE A 116 1.71 10.69 20.42
CA ILE A 116 1.29 10.67 21.82
C ILE A 116 1.88 9.45 22.54
N GLN A 117 2.55 9.68 23.66
CA GLN A 117 3.00 8.57 24.51
C GLN A 117 1.82 7.77 25.07
N PHE A 118 2.00 6.46 25.21
CA PHE A 118 0.99 5.53 25.76
C PHE A 118 -0.36 5.49 25.02
N TRP A 119 -0.45 6.02 23.79
CA TRP A 119 -1.67 6.04 22.99
C TRP A 119 -2.36 4.68 22.89
N SER A 120 -1.59 3.60 22.76
CA SER A 120 -2.15 2.25 22.62
C SER A 120 -2.76 1.73 23.92
N LYS A 121 -2.18 2.07 25.09
CA LYS A 121 -2.79 1.75 26.41
C LYS A 121 -4.14 2.46 26.54
N TRP A 122 -4.18 3.73 26.18
CA TRP A 122 -5.41 4.52 26.19
C TRP A 122 -6.46 3.95 25.24
N ALA A 123 -6.09 3.67 23.98
CA ALA A 123 -7.00 3.17 22.97
C ALA A 123 -7.62 1.82 23.37
N ARG A 124 -6.82 0.91 23.97
CA ARG A 124 -7.34 -0.36 24.51
C ARG A 124 -8.34 -0.12 25.64
N ARG A 125 -8.04 0.78 26.59
CA ARG A 125 -8.94 1.15 27.69
C ARG A 125 -10.25 1.72 27.17
N MET A 126 -10.17 2.65 26.22
CA MET A 126 -11.34 3.29 25.61
C MET A 126 -12.22 2.29 24.87
N ASN A 127 -11.62 1.44 24.03
CA ASN A 127 -12.36 0.43 23.28
C ASN A 127 -13.06 -0.62 24.16
N GLU A 128 -12.58 -0.80 25.40
CA GLU A 128 -13.15 -1.75 26.36
C GLU A 128 -14.23 -1.11 27.24
N LYS A 129 -13.97 0.11 27.75
CA LYS A 129 -14.88 0.83 28.66
C LYS A 129 -15.99 1.59 27.96
N HIS A 130 -15.79 1.99 26.71
CA HIS A 130 -16.70 2.84 25.94
C HIS A 130 -17.08 2.19 24.61
N PRO A 131 -17.84 1.07 24.61
CA PRO A 131 -18.24 0.37 23.39
C PRO A 131 -19.10 1.20 22.43
N GLU A 132 -19.71 2.29 22.92
CA GLU A 132 -20.42 3.32 22.16
C GLU A 132 -19.49 4.18 21.29
N ILE A 133 -18.19 4.22 21.59
CA ILE A 133 -17.18 4.95 20.84
C ILE A 133 -16.43 3.99 19.90
N LYS A 134 -16.50 4.24 18.59
CA LYS A 134 -15.64 3.59 17.59
C LYS A 134 -14.37 4.43 17.42
N LEU A 135 -13.22 3.82 17.68
CA LEU A 135 -11.93 4.45 17.41
C LEU A 135 -11.47 4.14 15.97
N ILE A 136 -11.09 5.20 15.25
CA ILE A 136 -10.40 5.17 13.97
C ILE A 136 -9.08 5.90 14.20
N LEU A 137 -7.98 5.16 14.12
CA LEU A 137 -6.64 5.70 14.38
C LEU A 137 -5.88 5.70 13.06
N THR A 138 -5.08 6.73 12.83
CA THR A 138 -4.04 6.67 11.80
C THR A 138 -2.66 6.70 12.44
N GLY A 139 -1.68 6.22 11.69
CA GLY A 139 -0.29 6.55 11.96
C GLY A 139 0.56 6.36 10.72
N SER A 140 1.52 7.25 10.51
CA SER A 140 2.52 7.05 9.49
C SER A 140 3.44 5.87 9.84
N SER A 141 3.75 5.08 8.82
CA SER A 141 4.58 3.87 8.90
C SER A 141 5.95 4.07 9.55
N SER A 142 6.44 5.31 9.50
CA SER A 142 7.73 5.74 10.01
C SER A 142 7.90 5.61 11.52
N ARG A 143 6.82 5.65 12.29
CA ARG A 143 6.85 5.56 13.76
C ARG A 143 5.93 4.48 14.31
N LEU A 144 4.96 4.02 13.51
CA LEU A 144 4.09 2.89 13.84
C LEU A 144 4.01 1.91 12.67
N LEU A 145 4.65 0.76 12.81
CA LEU A 145 4.50 -0.33 11.86
C LEU A 145 3.11 -0.94 11.99
N SER A 146 2.59 -1.45 10.87
CA SER A 146 1.36 -2.25 10.86
C SER A 146 1.38 -3.39 11.88
N ARG A 147 2.52 -4.06 12.01
CA ARG A 147 2.76 -5.14 12.98
C ARG A 147 2.83 -4.62 14.42
N GLU A 148 3.41 -3.43 14.63
CA GLU A 148 3.48 -2.80 15.95
C GLU A 148 2.10 -2.38 16.41
N ILE A 149 1.27 -1.77 15.56
CA ILE A 149 -0.11 -1.41 15.92
C ILE A 149 -0.92 -2.64 16.32
N ALA A 150 -0.85 -3.73 15.56
CA ALA A 150 -1.56 -4.96 15.90
C ALA A 150 -1.08 -5.58 17.23
N THR A 151 0.23 -5.54 17.47
CA THR A 151 0.87 -6.04 18.69
C THR A 151 0.51 -5.18 19.90
N GLU A 152 0.64 -3.86 19.75
CA GLU A 152 0.31 -2.88 20.78
C GLU A 152 -1.18 -2.93 21.13
N LEU A 153 -2.07 -3.03 20.16
CA LEU A 153 -3.51 -3.14 20.41
C LEU A 153 -3.96 -4.56 20.79
N ARG A 154 -3.03 -5.52 20.88
CA ARG A 154 -3.24 -6.90 21.36
C ARG A 154 -4.46 -7.57 20.71
N GLY A 155 -4.55 -7.47 19.38
CA GLY A 155 -5.64 -8.06 18.59
C GLY A 155 -7.01 -7.34 18.65
N ARG A 156 -7.10 -6.19 19.35
CA ARG A 156 -8.31 -5.35 19.41
C ARG A 156 -8.49 -4.45 18.18
N SER A 157 -7.60 -4.52 17.21
CA SER A 157 -7.66 -3.72 15.98
C SER A 157 -7.83 -4.55 14.72
N LEU A 158 -8.35 -3.88 13.69
CA LEU A 158 -8.22 -4.26 12.28
C LEU A 158 -7.37 -3.20 11.60
N SER A 159 -6.36 -3.61 10.86
CA SER A 159 -5.52 -2.69 10.09
C SER A 159 -5.99 -2.62 8.64
N PHE A 160 -6.08 -1.41 8.11
CA PHE A 160 -6.36 -1.15 6.70
C PHE A 160 -5.20 -0.37 6.09
N LEU A 161 -4.60 -0.90 5.02
CA LEU A 161 -3.46 -0.30 4.36
C LEU A 161 -3.90 0.59 3.20
N VAL A 162 -3.65 1.88 3.35
CA VAL A 162 -3.86 2.89 2.31
C VAL A 162 -2.61 2.92 1.43
N TYR A 163 -2.78 2.47 0.19
CA TYR A 163 -1.76 2.53 -0.85
C TYR A 163 -1.78 3.90 -1.55
N PRO A 164 -0.73 4.26 -2.32
CA PRO A 164 -0.89 5.17 -3.45
C PRO A 164 -2.06 4.74 -4.35
N PHE A 165 -2.61 5.67 -5.13
CA PHE A 165 -3.78 5.42 -5.96
C PHE A 165 -3.66 4.14 -6.81
N SER A 166 -4.75 3.40 -6.92
CA SER A 166 -4.94 2.43 -8.00
C SER A 166 -5.06 3.14 -9.34
N PHE A 167 -4.90 2.40 -10.44
CA PHE A 167 -5.12 3.00 -11.76
C PHE A 167 -6.55 3.55 -11.90
N LYS A 168 -7.54 2.88 -11.30
CA LYS A 168 -8.93 3.37 -11.26
C LYS A 168 -9.06 4.70 -10.52
N GLU A 169 -8.41 4.82 -9.36
CA GLU A 169 -8.40 6.08 -8.58
C GLU A 169 -7.66 7.19 -9.33
N PHE A 170 -6.58 6.87 -10.05
CA PHE A 170 -5.88 7.83 -10.91
C PHE A 170 -6.78 8.36 -12.05
N LEU A 171 -7.56 7.49 -12.71
CA LEU A 171 -8.51 7.93 -13.73
C LEU A 171 -9.59 8.83 -13.12
N ASN A 172 -10.08 8.51 -11.92
CA ASN A 172 -11.02 9.36 -11.21
C ASN A 172 -10.41 10.73 -10.88
N PHE A 173 -9.16 10.77 -10.40
CA PHE A 173 -8.42 12.01 -10.15
C PHE A 173 -8.31 12.88 -11.41
N LYS A 174 -8.04 12.26 -12.56
CA LYS A 174 -7.98 12.95 -13.87
C LYS A 174 -9.35 13.20 -14.51
N ASN A 175 -10.45 12.89 -13.80
CA ASN A 175 -11.84 13.00 -14.30
C ASN A 175 -12.10 12.23 -15.61
N ILE A 176 -11.44 11.08 -15.80
CA ILE A 176 -11.59 10.24 -16.99
C ILE A 176 -12.64 9.16 -16.73
N GLN A 177 -13.81 9.30 -17.36
CA GLN A 177 -14.88 8.32 -17.26
C GLN A 177 -14.62 7.07 -18.11
N VAL A 178 -14.75 5.91 -17.47
CA VAL A 178 -14.52 4.57 -18.03
C VAL A 178 -15.86 3.86 -18.25
N ASP A 179 -16.09 3.36 -19.45
CA ASP A 179 -17.11 2.34 -19.72
C ASP A 179 -16.42 1.02 -20.11
N LEU A 180 -16.40 0.07 -19.18
CA LEU A 180 -15.72 -1.22 -19.36
C LEU A 180 -16.25 -2.05 -20.54
N LYS A 181 -17.48 -1.81 -21.01
CA LYS A 181 -18.07 -2.57 -22.12
C LYS A 181 -17.48 -2.13 -23.46
N THR A 182 -17.26 -0.83 -23.64
CA THR A 182 -16.82 -0.26 -24.91
C THR A 182 -15.31 0.03 -24.94
N ILE A 183 -14.63 0.05 -23.79
CA ILE A 183 -13.25 0.55 -23.68
C ILE A 183 -12.21 -0.18 -24.53
N LEU A 184 -12.39 -1.47 -24.81
CA LEU A 184 -11.44 -2.24 -25.62
C LEU A 184 -11.43 -1.79 -27.09
N TYR A 185 -12.52 -1.22 -27.60
CA TYR A 185 -12.63 -0.86 -29.02
C TYR A 185 -13.12 0.58 -29.25
N GLY A 186 -13.45 1.30 -28.18
CA GLY A 186 -14.07 2.61 -28.23
C GLY A 186 -13.07 3.77 -28.36
N LYS A 187 -13.59 4.94 -28.73
CA LYS A 187 -12.84 6.19 -28.93
C LYS A 187 -11.98 6.61 -27.73
N LYS A 188 -12.38 6.22 -26.50
CA LYS A 188 -11.65 6.56 -25.27
C LYS A 188 -10.43 5.67 -25.00
N ARG A 189 -10.22 4.56 -25.73
CA ARG A 189 -9.08 3.65 -25.53
C ARG A 189 -7.75 4.39 -25.53
N SER A 190 -7.50 5.23 -26.54
CA SER A 190 -6.24 5.99 -26.65
C SER A 190 -6.03 6.97 -25.49
N GLN A 191 -7.10 7.56 -24.96
CA GLN A 191 -7.03 8.44 -23.79
C GLN A 191 -6.64 7.65 -22.53
N ILE A 192 -7.25 6.49 -22.30
CA ILE A 192 -6.94 5.63 -21.15
C ILE A 192 -5.53 5.06 -21.24
N LYS A 193 -5.08 4.65 -22.43
CA LYS A 193 -3.70 4.20 -22.65
C LYS A 193 -2.68 5.31 -22.31
N ARG A 194 -2.94 6.54 -22.75
CA ARG A 194 -2.09 7.68 -22.37
C ARG A 194 -2.08 7.89 -20.86
N ALA A 195 -3.26 7.90 -20.23
CA ALA A 195 -3.38 8.01 -18.78
C ALA A 195 -2.68 6.86 -18.03
N PHE A 196 -2.70 5.64 -18.57
CA PHE A 196 -1.99 4.49 -18.01
C PHE A 196 -0.48 4.64 -18.10
N ASN A 197 0.03 5.13 -19.24
CA ASN A 197 1.45 5.43 -19.39
C ASN A 197 1.89 6.56 -18.45
N ASP A 198 1.07 7.59 -18.29
CA ASP A 198 1.32 8.67 -17.34
C ASP A 198 1.33 8.13 -15.91
N PHE A 199 0.38 7.27 -15.55
CA PHE A 199 0.31 6.62 -14.25
C PHE A 199 1.53 5.73 -13.98
N LEU A 200 1.97 4.94 -14.96
CA LEU A 200 3.16 4.10 -14.80
C LEU A 200 4.43 4.95 -14.57
N LYS A 201 4.50 6.13 -15.19
CA LYS A 201 5.61 7.08 -15.07
C LYS A 201 5.59 7.89 -13.77
N GLN A 202 4.42 8.44 -13.42
CA GLN A 202 4.23 9.38 -12.30
C GLN A 202 3.94 8.67 -10.98
N GLY A 203 3.44 7.44 -11.02
CA GLY A 203 2.98 6.71 -9.85
C GLY A 203 1.57 7.13 -9.41
N GLY A 204 1.21 6.76 -8.18
CA GLY A 204 -0.10 6.97 -7.59
C GLY A 204 -0.12 7.83 -6.34
N PHE A 205 1.01 8.42 -5.91
CA PHE A 205 1.00 9.28 -4.72
C PHE A 205 0.12 10.53 -4.98
N PRO A 206 -0.97 10.76 -4.23
CA PRO A 206 -1.96 11.77 -4.60
C PRO A 206 -1.40 13.18 -4.78
N GLU A 207 -0.58 13.65 -3.83
CA GLU A 207 0.02 14.98 -3.85
C GLU A 207 0.97 15.17 -5.04
N VAL A 208 1.73 14.13 -5.41
CA VAL A 208 2.66 14.13 -6.56
C VAL A 208 1.93 14.40 -7.88
N LEU A 209 0.68 13.96 -8.03
CA LEU A 209 -0.07 14.07 -9.28
C LEU A 209 -0.52 15.49 -9.63
N SER A 210 -0.47 16.40 -8.65
CA SER A 210 -0.76 17.82 -8.80
C SER A 210 0.50 18.67 -8.97
N GLU A 211 1.69 18.08 -8.76
CA GLU A 211 2.95 18.81 -8.72
C GLU A 211 3.65 18.84 -10.08
N PRO A 212 4.01 20.03 -10.63
CA PRO A 212 4.77 20.11 -11.86
C PRO A 212 6.11 19.36 -11.78
N MET A 213 6.79 19.46 -10.62
CA MET A 213 8.08 18.82 -10.35
C MET A 213 7.92 17.43 -9.69
N HIS A 214 6.96 16.62 -10.16
CA HIS A 214 6.63 15.30 -9.63
C HIS A 214 7.86 14.41 -9.32
N GLN A 215 8.88 14.37 -10.18
CA GLN A 215 10.09 13.57 -9.95
C GLN A 215 10.88 14.02 -8.72
N ARG A 216 11.05 15.33 -8.52
CA ARG A 216 11.77 15.88 -7.36
C ARG A 216 11.01 15.60 -6.07
N VAL A 217 9.70 15.77 -6.11
CA VAL A 217 8.81 15.45 -4.98
C VAL A 217 8.95 13.99 -4.58
N LEU A 218 8.94 13.06 -5.55
CA LEU A 218 9.15 11.62 -5.28
C LEU A 218 10.55 11.32 -4.71
N GLN A 219 11.60 12.01 -5.17
CA GLN A 219 12.95 11.89 -4.59
C GLN A 219 12.97 12.35 -3.13
N ASP A 220 12.28 13.45 -2.81
CA ASP A 220 12.16 13.93 -1.43
C ASP A 220 11.36 12.95 -0.55
N TYR A 221 10.36 12.27 -1.12
CA TYR A 221 9.61 11.23 -0.42
C TYR A 221 10.53 10.05 -0.09
N TYR A 222 11.34 9.60 -1.07
CA TYR A 222 12.34 8.56 -0.84
C TYR A 222 13.36 8.98 0.22
N ASN A 223 13.91 10.19 0.13
CA ASN A 223 14.89 10.69 1.10
C ASN A 223 14.30 10.73 2.52
N THR A 224 13.04 11.15 2.66
CA THR A 224 12.34 11.13 3.95
C THR A 224 12.18 9.69 4.47
N MET A 225 11.74 8.75 3.62
CA MET A 225 11.63 7.34 4.00
C MET A 225 12.99 6.73 4.38
N PHE A 226 14.06 7.11 3.68
CA PHE A 226 15.40 6.60 3.91
C PHE A 226 16.02 7.17 5.18
N TYR A 227 16.13 8.50 5.29
CA TYR A 227 16.84 9.14 6.40
C TYR A 227 16.01 9.12 7.69
N ASN A 228 14.77 9.58 7.64
CA ASN A 228 13.96 9.75 8.86
C ASN A 228 13.34 8.42 9.28
N ASP A 229 12.77 7.69 8.32
CA ASP A 229 11.94 6.53 8.65
C ASP A 229 12.76 5.23 8.79
N ILE A 230 13.98 5.17 8.24
CA ILE A 230 14.90 4.03 8.37
C ILE A 230 16.17 4.38 9.17
N VAL A 231 16.98 5.34 8.72
CA VAL A 231 18.30 5.59 9.31
C VAL A 231 18.19 6.07 10.76
N GLU A 232 17.43 7.13 11.00
CA GLU A 232 17.21 7.70 12.34
C GLU A 232 16.48 6.70 13.24
N ARG A 233 15.37 6.13 12.74
CA ARG A 233 14.53 5.20 13.51
C ARG A 233 15.28 3.97 14.04
N TYR A 234 16.09 3.34 13.18
CA TYR A 234 16.77 2.09 13.52
C TYR A 234 18.23 2.28 13.94
N ASP A 235 18.66 3.53 14.18
CA ASP A 235 20.03 3.90 14.54
C ASP A 235 21.06 3.22 13.62
N VAL A 236 20.90 3.43 12.30
CA VAL A 236 21.68 2.71 11.29
C VAL A 236 23.12 3.21 11.28
N LYS A 237 24.02 2.39 11.85
CA LYS A 237 25.46 2.68 11.95
C LYS A 237 26.16 2.92 10.61
N SER A 238 25.80 2.19 9.57
CA SER A 238 26.43 2.30 8.24
C SER A 238 25.39 2.71 7.20
N VAL A 239 25.12 4.02 7.14
CA VAL A 239 24.21 4.63 6.16
C VAL A 239 24.71 4.35 4.74
N ALA A 240 26.03 4.50 4.53
CA ALA A 240 26.80 4.05 3.36
C ALA A 240 26.32 2.70 2.78
N LEU A 241 26.42 1.67 3.61
CA LEU A 241 26.10 0.30 3.24
C LEU A 241 24.61 0.11 2.98
N LEU A 242 23.75 0.71 3.82
CA LEU A 242 22.29 0.64 3.65
C LEU A 242 21.87 1.25 2.31
N GLU A 243 22.42 2.41 1.97
CA GLU A 243 22.08 3.13 0.74
C GLU A 243 22.40 2.29 -0.50
N ASP A 244 23.62 1.74 -0.60
CA ASP A 244 24.00 0.89 -1.73
C ASP A 244 23.20 -0.40 -1.78
N PHE A 245 22.95 -1.02 -0.62
CA PHE A 245 22.10 -2.21 -0.56
C PHE A 245 20.68 -1.93 -1.07
N LEU A 246 20.04 -0.86 -0.61
CA LEU A 246 18.68 -0.50 -1.07
C LEU A 246 18.68 -0.08 -2.53
N LYS A 247 19.70 0.65 -3.01
CA LYS A 247 19.85 0.95 -4.44
C LYS A 247 19.91 -0.33 -5.26
N MET A 248 20.65 -1.35 -4.83
CA MET A 248 20.71 -2.64 -5.52
C MET A 248 19.35 -3.35 -5.54
N GLU A 249 18.63 -3.39 -4.42
CA GLU A 249 17.29 -4.00 -4.34
C GLU A 249 16.28 -3.27 -5.22
N ILE A 250 16.29 -1.93 -5.20
CA ILE A 250 15.42 -1.07 -6.01
C ILE A 250 15.71 -1.26 -7.51
N ASN A 251 16.98 -1.36 -7.91
CA ASN A 251 17.34 -1.68 -9.30
C ASN A 251 16.95 -3.12 -9.68
N ASN A 252 16.88 -4.04 -8.71
CA ASN A 252 16.48 -5.43 -8.89
C ASN A 252 14.98 -5.70 -8.60
N PHE A 253 14.11 -4.69 -8.68
CA PHE A 253 12.65 -4.83 -8.48
C PHE A 253 11.97 -5.81 -9.48
N SER A 254 10.83 -6.38 -9.10
CA SER A 254 10.13 -7.46 -9.82
C SER A 254 11.03 -8.67 -10.14
N ALA A 255 12.13 -8.87 -9.42
CA ALA A 255 13.04 -9.99 -9.61
C ALA A 255 13.36 -10.67 -8.28
N MET A 256 13.83 -11.91 -8.36
CA MET A 256 14.25 -12.68 -7.19
C MET A 256 15.47 -12.03 -6.52
N ALA A 257 15.35 -11.69 -5.25
CA ALA A 257 16.42 -11.14 -4.43
C ALA A 257 17.20 -12.24 -3.72
N SER A 258 18.53 -12.22 -3.90
CA SER A 258 19.47 -13.08 -3.19
C SER A 258 20.39 -12.25 -2.31
N ILE A 259 20.11 -12.25 -1.01
CA ILE A 259 20.97 -11.60 0.00
C ILE A 259 22.42 -12.08 -0.10
N SER A 260 22.64 -13.37 -0.40
CA SER A 260 23.99 -13.92 -0.55
C SER A 260 24.71 -13.38 -1.79
N LYS A 261 23.98 -13.11 -2.89
CA LYS A 261 24.56 -12.49 -4.09
C LYS A 261 24.93 -11.04 -3.81
N MET A 262 24.03 -10.30 -3.15
CA MET A 262 24.25 -8.89 -2.83
C MET A 262 25.39 -8.68 -1.84
N GLU A 263 25.49 -9.53 -0.83
CA GLU A 263 26.63 -9.55 0.10
C GLU A 263 27.97 -9.66 -0.63
N LYS A 264 28.09 -10.59 -1.58
CA LYS A 264 29.32 -10.76 -2.38
C LYS A 264 29.65 -9.53 -3.24
N VAL A 265 28.64 -8.92 -3.87
CA VAL A 265 28.83 -7.72 -4.68
C VAL A 265 29.27 -6.54 -3.81
N LEU A 266 28.61 -6.30 -2.68
CA LEU A 266 28.99 -5.24 -1.74
C LEU A 266 30.41 -5.46 -1.20
N ALA A 267 30.77 -6.70 -0.85
CA ALA A 267 32.12 -7.05 -0.42
C ALA A 267 33.17 -6.74 -1.50
N SER A 268 32.87 -6.99 -2.77
CA SER A 268 33.77 -6.67 -3.89
C SER A 268 33.98 -5.16 -4.09
N MET A 269 33.03 -4.34 -3.64
CA MET A 269 33.12 -2.87 -3.63
C MET A 269 33.76 -2.32 -2.33
N GLY A 270 34.34 -3.19 -1.50
CA GLY A 270 34.94 -2.80 -0.22
C GLY A 270 33.93 -2.61 0.93
N ARG A 271 32.65 -2.90 0.72
CA ARG A 271 31.57 -2.73 1.71
C ARG A 271 31.17 -4.06 2.33
N ARG A 272 31.95 -4.55 3.30
CA ARG A 272 31.66 -5.84 3.95
C ARG A 272 30.45 -5.76 4.87
N ALA A 273 29.54 -6.71 4.72
CA ALA A 273 28.34 -6.83 5.56
C ALA A 273 27.95 -8.29 5.75
N SER A 274 27.38 -8.63 6.91
CA SER A 274 26.81 -9.97 7.11
C SER A 274 25.47 -10.10 6.40
N LYS A 275 25.10 -11.31 5.99
CA LYS A 275 23.75 -11.61 5.46
C LYS A 275 22.64 -11.23 6.45
N THR A 276 22.90 -11.37 7.74
CA THR A 276 21.99 -10.96 8.81
C THR A 276 21.77 -9.45 8.80
N THR A 277 22.82 -8.65 8.60
CA THR A 277 22.73 -7.18 8.48
C THR A 277 21.89 -6.79 7.27
N LEU A 278 22.17 -7.36 6.10
CA LEU A 278 21.41 -7.07 4.88
C LEU A 278 19.94 -7.49 4.99
N SER A 279 19.67 -8.63 5.62
CA SER A 279 18.29 -9.07 5.90
C SER A 279 17.55 -8.11 6.83
N LYS A 280 18.24 -7.53 7.83
CA LYS A 280 17.69 -6.47 8.68
C LYS A 280 17.39 -5.22 7.88
N TYR A 281 18.29 -4.77 7.03
CA TYR A 281 18.07 -3.61 6.15
C TYR A 281 16.88 -3.79 5.22
N LEU A 282 16.73 -4.97 4.61
CA LEU A 282 15.54 -5.29 3.83
C LEU A 282 14.27 -5.25 4.70
N SER A 283 14.34 -5.75 5.94
CA SER A 283 13.22 -5.67 6.87
C SER A 283 12.83 -4.22 7.19
N TYR A 284 13.79 -3.29 7.30
CA TYR A 284 13.53 -1.87 7.54
C TYR A 284 12.82 -1.23 6.34
N ALA A 285 13.28 -1.50 5.11
CA ALA A 285 12.62 -1.02 3.90
C ALA A 285 11.17 -1.52 3.78
N LYS A 286 10.90 -2.78 4.14
CA LYS A 286 9.51 -3.30 4.18
C LYS A 286 8.66 -2.65 5.27
N SER A 287 9.28 -2.31 6.39
CA SER A 287 8.61 -1.73 7.54
C SER A 287 8.01 -0.35 7.20
N VAL A 288 8.72 0.44 6.40
CA VAL A 288 8.26 1.76 5.95
C VAL A 288 7.44 1.71 4.65
N PHE A 289 7.06 0.51 4.21
CA PHE A 289 6.38 0.25 2.93
C PHE A 289 7.17 0.72 1.70
N LEU A 290 8.50 0.81 1.74
CA LEU A 290 9.28 1.11 0.53
C LEU A 290 9.30 -0.10 -0.41
N LEU A 291 9.56 -1.29 0.17
CA LEU A 291 9.67 -2.56 -0.55
C LEU A 291 8.68 -3.60 0.00
N PHE A 292 8.37 -4.59 -0.82
CA PHE A 292 7.53 -5.74 -0.51
C PHE A 292 8.22 -7.02 -0.99
N GLU A 293 7.85 -8.14 -0.37
CA GLU A 293 8.33 -9.46 -0.75
C GLU A 293 7.17 -10.33 -1.22
N LEU A 294 7.35 -11.03 -2.34
CA LEU A 294 6.47 -12.11 -2.78
C LEU A 294 7.20 -13.44 -2.65
N SER A 295 6.60 -14.36 -1.91
CA SER A 295 7.16 -15.69 -1.70
C SER A 295 6.68 -16.67 -2.78
N VAL A 296 7.46 -17.72 -3.02
CA VAL A 296 7.02 -18.83 -3.87
C VAL A 296 5.83 -19.53 -3.20
N TYR A 297 4.91 -20.10 -3.98
CA TYR A 297 3.93 -21.01 -3.41
C TYR A 297 4.56 -22.39 -3.23
N ASP A 298 4.56 -22.87 -1.99
CA ASP A 298 4.84 -24.26 -1.66
C ASP A 298 3.89 -24.71 -0.54
N TYR A 299 3.51 -25.98 -0.54
CA TYR A 299 2.71 -26.57 0.54
C TYR A 299 3.49 -26.66 1.85
N LYS A 300 4.83 -26.79 1.77
CA LYS A 300 5.75 -26.86 2.90
C LYS A 300 6.30 -25.46 3.18
N LEU A 301 5.99 -24.94 4.36
CA LEU A 301 6.49 -23.64 4.83
C LEU A 301 8.03 -23.55 4.77
N LYS A 302 8.72 -24.65 5.08
CA LYS A 302 10.20 -24.71 5.04
C LYS A 302 10.75 -24.45 3.63
N GLU A 303 10.13 -25.02 2.60
CA GLU A 303 10.55 -24.80 1.22
C GLU A 303 10.23 -23.37 0.79
N GLN A 304 9.04 -22.87 1.15
CA GLN A 304 8.68 -21.47 0.91
C GLN A 304 9.68 -20.47 1.53
N MET A 305 10.18 -20.76 2.74
CA MET A 305 11.19 -19.91 3.40
C MET A 305 12.60 -20.03 2.79
N ARG A 306 12.92 -21.18 2.18
CA ARG A 306 14.24 -21.45 1.57
C ARG A 306 14.38 -20.79 0.21
N HIS A 307 13.30 -20.73 -0.56
CA HIS A 307 13.31 -20.12 -1.88
C HIS A 307 13.53 -18.61 -1.82
N LEU A 308 14.11 -18.08 -2.89
CA LEU A 308 14.26 -16.64 -3.06
C LEU A 308 12.88 -15.97 -3.08
N LYS A 309 12.83 -14.69 -2.76
CA LYS A 309 11.61 -13.90 -2.81
C LYS A 309 11.73 -12.86 -3.92
N LYS A 310 10.64 -12.57 -4.63
CA LYS A 310 10.60 -11.42 -5.52
C LYS A 310 10.42 -10.14 -4.71
N ILE A 311 11.13 -9.07 -5.08
CA ILE A 311 11.02 -7.77 -4.42
C ILE A 311 10.22 -6.82 -5.29
N TYR A 312 9.25 -6.13 -4.69
CA TYR A 312 8.42 -5.12 -5.36
C TYR A 312 8.50 -3.81 -4.59
N ALA A 313 8.22 -2.69 -5.24
CA ALA A 313 8.15 -1.38 -4.60
C ALA A 313 6.71 -0.88 -4.54
N ILE A 314 6.46 0.05 -3.61
CA ILE A 314 5.14 0.64 -3.34
C ILE A 314 4.53 1.43 -4.49
N ASP A 315 5.37 1.92 -5.39
CA ASP A 315 4.95 2.85 -6.42
C ASP A 315 5.92 2.84 -7.61
N THR A 316 5.38 2.84 -8.82
CA THR A 316 6.19 2.84 -10.06
C THR A 316 6.81 4.20 -10.35
N GLY A 317 6.13 5.30 -9.96
CA GLY A 317 6.69 6.65 -10.07
C GLY A 317 7.89 6.83 -9.16
N LEU A 318 7.78 6.39 -7.91
CA LEU A 318 8.89 6.39 -6.95
C LEU A 318 10.10 5.62 -7.51
N LEU A 319 9.89 4.42 -8.07
CA LEU A 319 10.94 3.65 -8.74
C LEU A 319 11.60 4.46 -9.87
N ASN A 320 10.81 5.10 -10.73
CA ASN A 320 11.34 5.87 -11.85
C ASN A 320 12.10 7.13 -11.39
N ALA A 321 11.75 7.71 -10.25
CA ALA A 321 12.39 8.91 -9.73
C ALA A 321 13.76 8.65 -9.10
N ILE A 322 14.00 7.45 -8.56
CA ILE A 322 15.21 7.11 -7.79
C ILE A 322 16.12 6.09 -8.46
N ARG A 323 15.63 5.36 -9.47
CA ARG A 323 16.41 4.35 -10.20
C ARG A 323 17.36 5.03 -11.18
N PHE A 324 18.57 4.50 -11.25
CA PHE A 324 19.51 4.79 -12.31
C PHE A 324 19.36 3.72 -13.40
N SER A 325 18.57 3.99 -14.46
CA SER A 325 18.41 3.06 -15.58
C SER A 325 18.47 3.80 -16.91
N PHE A 326 19.20 3.23 -17.86
CA PHE A 326 19.29 3.68 -19.25
C PHE A 326 18.35 2.88 -20.19
N SER A 327 17.70 1.84 -19.67
CA SER A 327 16.81 0.95 -20.42
C SER A 327 15.36 1.08 -19.98
N ASP A 328 14.44 0.99 -20.94
CA ASP A 328 13.00 0.90 -20.65
C ASP A 328 12.67 -0.45 -19.99
N ASP A 329 12.73 -0.51 -18.66
CA ASP A 329 12.29 -1.64 -17.82
C ASP A 329 10.76 -1.79 -17.75
N TYR A 330 10.06 -1.47 -18.84
CA TYR A 330 8.61 -1.33 -18.88
C TYR A 330 7.89 -2.62 -18.46
N GLY A 331 8.38 -3.80 -18.88
CA GLY A 331 7.81 -5.09 -18.47
C GLY A 331 7.85 -5.31 -16.95
N ARG A 332 8.97 -4.93 -16.30
CA ARG A 332 9.12 -5.05 -14.84
C ARG A 332 8.24 -4.05 -14.10
N LEU A 333 8.07 -2.84 -14.65
CA LEU A 333 7.14 -1.84 -14.12
C LEU A 333 5.69 -2.32 -14.20
N LEU A 334 5.29 -2.96 -15.30
CA LEU A 334 3.98 -3.60 -15.42
C LEU A 334 3.80 -4.69 -14.36
N GLU A 335 4.78 -5.57 -14.18
CA GLU A 335 4.73 -6.62 -13.16
C GLU A 335 4.59 -6.03 -11.74
N ASN A 336 5.35 -4.97 -11.44
CA ASN A 336 5.24 -4.28 -10.15
C ASN A 336 3.85 -3.66 -9.95
N LEU A 337 3.29 -3.07 -11.01
CA LEU A 337 1.93 -2.52 -10.94
C LEU A 337 0.89 -3.62 -10.72
N VAL A 338 0.97 -4.74 -11.44
CA VAL A 338 0.07 -5.89 -11.26
C VAL A 338 0.14 -6.42 -9.83
N PHE A 339 1.34 -6.55 -9.26
CA PHE A 339 1.54 -6.89 -7.85
C PHE A 339 0.79 -5.93 -6.92
N LEU A 340 0.96 -4.61 -7.12
CA LEU A 340 0.29 -3.61 -6.29
C LEU A 340 -1.24 -3.64 -6.43
N GLU A 341 -1.77 -3.82 -7.63
CA GLU A 341 -3.22 -3.92 -7.84
C GLU A 341 -3.81 -5.16 -7.15
N PHE A 342 -3.11 -6.30 -7.15
CA PHE A 342 -3.50 -7.47 -6.35
C PHE A 342 -3.53 -7.16 -4.85
N LEU A 343 -2.53 -6.45 -4.33
CA LEU A 343 -2.48 -6.07 -2.92
C LEU A 343 -3.63 -5.10 -2.55
N LYS A 344 -3.89 -4.09 -3.37
CA LYS A 344 -5.00 -3.13 -3.18
C LYS A 344 -6.35 -3.86 -3.15
N ALA A 345 -6.53 -4.88 -3.99
CA ALA A 345 -7.71 -5.73 -4.02
C ALA A 345 -7.72 -6.84 -2.93
N SER A 346 -6.81 -6.75 -1.93
CA SER A 346 -6.69 -7.68 -0.80
C SER A 346 -6.55 -9.15 -1.21
N LYS A 347 -5.90 -9.42 -2.34
CA LYS A 347 -5.69 -10.77 -2.85
C LYS A 347 -4.50 -11.44 -2.18
N THR A 348 -4.61 -12.74 -1.92
CA THR A 348 -3.48 -13.54 -1.44
C THR A 348 -2.73 -14.11 -2.63
N ILE A 349 -1.50 -13.62 -2.86
CA ILE A 349 -0.69 -13.97 -4.02
C ILE A 349 0.64 -14.61 -3.66
N PHE A 350 1.16 -15.41 -4.59
CA PHE A 350 2.49 -16.04 -4.57
C PHE A 350 3.06 -16.01 -5.98
N TYR A 351 4.33 -16.33 -6.16
CA TYR A 351 4.84 -16.70 -7.49
C TYR A 351 5.02 -18.21 -7.61
N PHE A 352 5.09 -18.73 -8.83
CA PHE A 352 5.37 -20.14 -9.11
C PHE A 352 6.81 -20.32 -9.59
N ARG A 353 7.50 -21.32 -9.04
CA ARG A 353 8.81 -21.76 -9.54
C ARG A 353 8.77 -23.24 -9.92
N GLY A 354 8.89 -23.51 -11.21
CA GLY A 354 9.12 -24.83 -11.78
C GLY A 354 10.40 -24.85 -12.61
N THR A 355 10.38 -25.50 -13.77
CA THR A 355 11.41 -25.34 -14.80
C THR A 355 11.40 -23.91 -15.31
N LEU A 356 10.21 -23.38 -15.60
CA LEU A 356 9.97 -21.98 -15.86
C LEU A 356 9.27 -21.33 -14.65
N GLU A 357 9.23 -20.01 -14.70
CA GLU A 357 8.56 -19.20 -13.68
C GLU A 357 7.18 -18.79 -14.16
N CYS A 358 6.23 -18.70 -13.23
CA CYS A 358 5.00 -17.95 -13.46
C CYS A 358 4.84 -16.86 -12.39
N ASP A 359 4.54 -15.64 -12.82
CA ASP A 359 4.73 -14.44 -11.98
C ASP A 359 3.79 -14.39 -10.78
N PHE A 360 2.51 -14.74 -10.97
CA PHE A 360 1.52 -14.70 -9.91
C PHE A 360 0.60 -15.92 -9.90
N LEU A 361 0.38 -16.45 -8.70
CA LEU A 361 -0.65 -17.41 -8.35
C LEU A 361 -1.60 -16.74 -7.36
N LEU A 362 -2.90 -16.81 -7.63
CA LEU A 362 -3.93 -16.36 -6.71
C LEU A 362 -4.40 -17.52 -5.85
N LYS A 363 -4.43 -17.31 -4.53
CA LYS A 363 -4.89 -18.30 -3.55
C LYS A 363 -6.18 -17.83 -2.88
N GLU A 364 -7.18 -18.70 -2.85
CA GLU A 364 -8.40 -18.51 -2.05
C GLU A 364 -8.57 -19.69 -1.10
N GLY A 365 -8.68 -19.39 0.20
CA GLY A 365 -8.68 -20.40 1.25
C GLY A 365 -7.42 -21.28 1.18
N LYS A 366 -7.60 -22.56 0.84
CA LYS A 366 -6.51 -23.55 0.73
C LYS A 366 -6.07 -23.85 -0.70
N LYS A 367 -6.74 -23.28 -1.72
CA LYS A 367 -6.52 -23.65 -3.13
C LYS A 367 -5.93 -22.50 -3.91
N ILE A 368 -5.07 -22.83 -4.88
CA ILE A 368 -4.73 -21.93 -5.97
C ILE A 368 -5.93 -21.92 -6.93
N VAL A 369 -6.39 -20.73 -7.32
CA VAL A 369 -7.59 -20.55 -8.15
C VAL A 369 -7.29 -19.92 -9.50
N SER A 370 -6.15 -19.24 -9.65
CA SER A 370 -5.75 -18.60 -10.91
C SER A 370 -4.24 -18.44 -10.99
N ALA A 371 -3.72 -18.36 -12.22
CA ALA A 371 -2.33 -18.07 -12.52
C ALA A 371 -2.22 -16.94 -13.55
N PHE A 372 -1.24 -16.06 -13.39
CA PHE A 372 -1.03 -14.89 -14.21
C PHE A 372 0.44 -14.76 -14.60
N GLN A 373 0.66 -14.46 -15.88
CA GLN A 373 1.96 -14.07 -16.42
C GLN A 373 1.92 -12.60 -16.83
N VAL A 374 3.02 -11.86 -16.69
CA VAL A 374 3.11 -10.46 -17.10
C VAL A 374 4.27 -10.28 -18.08
N THR A 375 3.99 -9.65 -19.21
CA THR A 375 5.03 -9.28 -20.18
C THR A 375 4.68 -7.96 -20.85
N LYS A 376 5.67 -7.30 -21.46
CA LYS A 376 5.39 -6.10 -22.26
C LYS A 376 4.55 -6.45 -23.50
N SER A 377 4.98 -7.49 -24.24
CA SER A 377 4.38 -7.89 -25.51
C SER A 377 4.71 -9.35 -25.83
N LEU A 378 3.78 -10.05 -26.48
CA LEU A 378 3.93 -11.40 -27.01
C LEU A 378 4.26 -11.43 -28.51
N LYS A 379 4.64 -10.29 -29.12
CA LYS A 379 5.01 -10.22 -30.55
C LYS A 379 6.28 -11.00 -30.87
N ASN A 380 7.25 -11.04 -29.95
CA ASN A 380 8.46 -11.82 -30.10
C ASN A 380 8.17 -13.29 -29.82
N TYR A 381 8.52 -14.18 -30.77
CA TYR A 381 8.21 -15.60 -30.71
C TYR A 381 8.81 -16.28 -29.46
N ASP A 382 10.09 -16.04 -29.16
CA ASP A 382 10.77 -16.67 -28.01
C ASP A 382 10.16 -16.22 -26.68
N THR A 383 9.83 -14.94 -26.58
CA THR A 383 9.12 -14.39 -25.40
C THR A 383 7.75 -15.04 -25.28
N ARG A 384 6.95 -15.09 -26.35
CA ARG A 384 5.63 -15.72 -26.36
C ARG A 384 5.69 -17.18 -25.90
N GLN A 385 6.62 -17.95 -26.45
CA GLN A 385 6.81 -19.35 -26.08
C GLN A 385 7.20 -19.50 -24.61
N ARG A 386 8.12 -18.66 -24.11
CA ARG A 386 8.54 -18.68 -22.71
C ARG A 386 7.39 -18.34 -21.75
N GLU A 387 6.65 -17.27 -22.01
CA GLU A 387 5.53 -16.83 -21.17
C GLU A 387 4.40 -17.87 -21.12
N ILE A 388 4.01 -18.40 -22.29
CA ILE A 388 2.96 -19.42 -22.37
C ILE A 388 3.39 -20.71 -21.65
N LYS A 389 4.62 -21.18 -21.87
CA LYS A 389 5.11 -22.40 -21.20
C LYS A 389 5.20 -22.26 -19.69
N GLY A 390 5.67 -21.11 -19.19
CA GLY A 390 5.72 -20.82 -17.76
C GLY A 390 4.34 -20.83 -17.11
N LEU A 391 3.36 -20.21 -17.76
CA LEU A 391 1.96 -20.23 -17.32
C LEU A 391 1.38 -21.65 -17.36
N LEU A 392 1.54 -22.39 -18.45
CA LEU A 392 1.03 -23.75 -18.59
C LEU A 392 1.59 -24.71 -17.54
N GLU A 393 2.86 -24.57 -17.17
CA GLU A 393 3.48 -25.38 -16.11
C GLU A 393 2.77 -25.15 -14.76
N ALA A 394 2.46 -23.90 -14.42
CA ALA A 394 1.67 -23.55 -13.24
C ALA A 394 0.23 -24.10 -13.33
N LEU A 395 -0.44 -23.93 -14.47
CA LEU A 395 -1.81 -24.43 -14.68
C LEU A 395 -1.89 -25.95 -14.54
N GLY A 396 -0.90 -26.67 -15.10
CA GLY A 396 -0.77 -28.11 -14.97
C GLY A 396 -0.57 -28.54 -13.52
N LYS A 397 0.40 -27.94 -12.81
CA LYS A 397 0.72 -28.29 -11.42
C LYS A 397 -0.48 -28.13 -10.47
N TYR A 398 -1.30 -27.09 -10.67
CA TYR A 398 -2.44 -26.80 -9.79
C TYR A 398 -3.80 -27.17 -10.39
N ASN A 399 -3.82 -27.95 -11.48
CA ASN A 399 -5.05 -28.40 -12.16
C ASN A 399 -6.03 -27.27 -12.53
N LEU A 400 -5.49 -26.11 -12.90
CA LEU A 400 -6.28 -24.97 -13.36
C LEU A 400 -6.67 -25.17 -14.83
N ARG A 401 -7.89 -24.74 -15.21
CA ARG A 401 -8.39 -24.85 -16.60
C ARG A 401 -8.05 -23.63 -17.44
N GLU A 402 -7.85 -22.49 -16.80
CA GLU A 402 -7.61 -21.22 -17.46
C GLU A 402 -6.51 -20.41 -16.75
N GLY A 403 -5.80 -19.60 -17.53
CA GLY A 403 -4.79 -18.67 -17.07
C GLY A 403 -4.85 -17.35 -17.83
N VAL A 404 -4.15 -16.35 -17.33
CA VAL A 404 -4.16 -15.00 -17.92
C VAL A 404 -2.73 -14.54 -18.21
N ILE A 405 -2.52 -13.95 -19.38
CA ILE A 405 -1.28 -13.20 -19.68
C ILE A 405 -1.63 -11.73 -19.78
N LEU A 406 -1.00 -10.92 -18.93
CA LEU A 406 -1.19 -9.48 -18.91
C LEU A 406 -0.10 -8.80 -19.73
N THR A 407 -0.53 -7.97 -20.68
CA THR A 407 0.37 -7.26 -21.62
C THR A 407 0.19 -5.75 -21.55
N GLU A 408 1.01 -5.00 -22.28
CA GLU A 408 0.80 -3.56 -22.42
C GLU A 408 -0.51 -3.22 -23.14
N ASP A 409 -0.85 -3.96 -24.21
CA ASP A 409 -1.95 -3.57 -25.12
C ASP A 409 -2.61 -4.71 -25.92
N GLU A 410 -2.10 -5.93 -25.85
CA GLU A 410 -2.61 -7.06 -26.64
C GLU A 410 -3.85 -7.66 -25.99
N TYR A 411 -4.80 -8.10 -26.83
CA TYR A 411 -6.00 -8.82 -26.41
C TYR A 411 -6.24 -9.99 -27.37
N GLU A 412 -6.12 -11.21 -26.88
CA GLU A 412 -6.35 -12.44 -27.64
C GLU A 412 -6.82 -13.55 -26.69
N GLU A 413 -7.58 -14.51 -27.21
CA GLU A 413 -7.96 -15.73 -26.51
C GLU A 413 -7.26 -16.91 -27.21
N LEU A 414 -6.55 -17.72 -26.44
CA LEU A 414 -5.74 -18.83 -26.94
C LEU A 414 -6.18 -20.14 -26.26
N GLU A 415 -5.99 -21.25 -26.96
CA GLU A 415 -6.12 -22.58 -26.39
C GLU A 415 -4.83 -23.36 -26.64
N GLU A 416 -4.17 -23.77 -25.55
CA GLU A 416 -2.87 -24.44 -25.59
C GLU A 416 -2.88 -25.60 -24.60
N ALA A 417 -2.48 -26.79 -25.03
CA ALA A 417 -2.50 -28.02 -24.22
C ALA A 417 -3.86 -28.28 -23.50
N GLY A 418 -4.98 -27.94 -24.16
CA GLY A 418 -6.34 -28.08 -23.60
C GLY A 418 -6.64 -27.11 -22.45
N LYS A 419 -5.89 -26.01 -22.33
CA LYS A 419 -6.08 -24.93 -21.36
C LYS A 419 -6.43 -23.64 -22.08
N LYS A 420 -7.36 -22.88 -21.52
CA LYS A 420 -7.71 -21.55 -22.03
C LYS A 420 -6.72 -20.51 -21.51
N ILE A 421 -6.16 -19.68 -22.38
CA ILE A 421 -5.30 -18.56 -21.99
C ILE A 421 -5.91 -17.27 -22.51
N THR A 422 -6.28 -16.37 -21.60
CA THR A 422 -6.74 -15.03 -21.98
C THR A 422 -5.59 -14.05 -21.90
N VAL A 423 -5.22 -13.47 -23.03
CA VAL A 423 -4.28 -12.35 -23.09
C VAL A 423 -5.07 -11.05 -23.03
N MET A 424 -4.70 -10.13 -22.13
CA MET A 424 -5.36 -8.82 -22.07
C MET A 424 -4.43 -7.72 -21.58
N PRO A 425 -4.74 -6.44 -21.88
CA PRO A 425 -3.94 -5.34 -21.39
C PRO A 425 -4.04 -5.17 -19.87
N VAL A 426 -2.92 -4.85 -19.20
CA VAL A 426 -2.85 -4.58 -17.75
C VAL A 426 -3.84 -3.49 -17.35
N TRP A 427 -3.92 -2.40 -18.12
CA TRP A 427 -4.83 -1.28 -17.85
C TRP A 427 -6.30 -1.71 -17.87
N TYR A 428 -6.67 -2.67 -18.72
CA TYR A 428 -8.04 -3.17 -18.80
C TYR A 428 -8.34 -4.11 -17.63
N TRP A 429 -7.39 -5.00 -17.34
CA TRP A 429 -7.47 -5.93 -16.22
C TRP A 429 -7.60 -5.19 -14.88
N ALA A 430 -6.77 -4.18 -14.64
CA ALA A 430 -6.78 -3.40 -13.40
C ALA A 430 -8.13 -2.74 -13.13
N LEU A 431 -8.85 -2.30 -14.17
CA LEU A 431 -10.19 -1.71 -14.03
C LEU A 431 -11.30 -2.74 -13.76
N LYS A 432 -11.05 -4.01 -14.07
CA LYS A 432 -11.96 -5.15 -13.80
C LYS A 432 -11.70 -5.83 -12.47
N LEU A 433 -10.52 -5.64 -11.90
CA LEU A 433 -10.15 -6.23 -10.62
C LEU A 433 -11.09 -5.70 -9.52
N LYS A 434 -11.67 -6.62 -8.76
CA LYS A 434 -12.63 -6.33 -7.69
C LYS A 434 -12.01 -6.45 -6.31
#